data_AF-A0A971ZNL4-F1
#
_entry.id   AF-A0A971ZNL4-F1
#
_cell.length_a   1.000
_cell.length_b   1.000
_cell.length_c   1.000
_cell.angle_alpha   90.00
_cell.angle_beta   90.00
_cell.angle_gamma   90.00
#
_symmetry.space_group_name_H-M   'P 1'
#
loop_
_entity.id
_entity.type
_entity.pdbx_description
1 polymer ?
#
loop_
_entity_poly.entity_id
_entity_poly.type
_entity_poly.pdbx_seq_one_letter_code
_entity_poly.pdbx_strand_id
1 'polypeptide(L)'
;MDGPVGGLNYSTPTLKGVTKADGIFEYKAGETVTFSLGGLELGSATGKPVITPLDIVKDAKGANDQRVVNICVLLQTLDQDGNADNGIMISEKAAAFVGQYGKNINFDKSVRAFSFDGGFRSVMAELNNIDFFGDVPRAVKPPGVAQKHLQASLAELQKKAEPAKK
;
A
#
# COMPACT_ATOMS: atom_id res chain seq x y z
N MET A 1 -13.78 -4.62 7.42
CA MET A 1 -13.48 -5.84 6.64
C MET A 1 -12.14 -5.59 5.99
N ASP A 2 -11.14 -6.43 6.17
CA ASP A 2 -9.84 -6.12 5.59
C ASP A 2 -9.93 -6.03 4.07
N GLY A 3 -9.57 -4.85 3.60
CA GLY A 3 -9.81 -4.42 2.24
C GLY A 3 -8.64 -4.79 1.34
N PRO A 4 -8.88 -5.42 0.18
CA PRO A 4 -7.85 -5.53 -0.85
C PRO A 4 -7.33 -4.15 -1.28
N VAL A 5 -6.14 -4.12 -1.89
CA VAL A 5 -5.54 -2.88 -2.42
C VAL A 5 -5.66 -2.85 -3.94
N GLY A 6 -6.49 -1.94 -4.45
CA GLY A 6 -6.67 -1.63 -5.87
C GLY A 6 -5.84 -0.42 -6.31
N GLY A 7 -5.45 -0.41 -7.59
CA GLY A 7 -4.74 0.70 -8.21
C GLY A 7 -3.21 0.61 -8.16
N LEU A 8 -2.65 -0.53 -7.73
CA LEU A 8 -1.20 -0.76 -7.75
C LEU A 8 -0.78 -1.35 -9.09
N ASN A 9 0.30 -0.85 -9.67
CA ASN A 9 0.96 -1.53 -10.78
C ASN A 9 1.62 -2.82 -10.25
N TYR A 10 1.46 -3.93 -10.98
CA TYR A 10 2.22 -5.15 -10.74
C TYR A 10 2.95 -5.58 -12.01
N SER A 11 4.12 -6.18 -11.84
CA SER A 11 4.87 -6.82 -12.94
C SER A 11 5.52 -8.10 -12.46
N THR A 12 5.51 -9.10 -13.32
CA THR A 12 6.27 -10.34 -13.23
C THR A 12 7.18 -10.44 -14.45
N PRO A 13 8.02 -11.49 -14.58
CA PRO A 13 8.78 -11.72 -15.81
C PRO A 13 7.90 -11.87 -17.06
N THR A 14 6.64 -12.31 -16.92
CA THR A 14 5.77 -12.61 -18.07
C THR A 14 4.47 -11.80 -18.12
N LEU A 15 4.07 -11.18 -17.02
CA LEU A 15 2.79 -10.47 -16.89
C LEU A 15 2.99 -9.06 -16.31
N LYS A 16 2.08 -8.16 -16.63
CA LYS A 16 1.99 -6.84 -16.00
C LYS A 16 0.56 -6.35 -16.01
N GLY A 17 0.20 -5.53 -15.03
CA GLY A 17 -1.15 -4.98 -14.94
C GLY A 17 -1.30 -4.00 -13.79
N VAL A 18 -2.57 -3.74 -13.44
CA VAL A 18 -2.96 -2.93 -12.29
C VAL A 18 -3.90 -3.76 -11.42
N THR A 19 -3.70 -3.74 -10.10
CA THR A 19 -4.58 -4.44 -9.16
C THR A 19 -5.99 -3.86 -9.24
N LYS A 20 -6.99 -4.74 -9.31
CA LYS A 20 -8.40 -4.35 -9.34
C LYS A 20 -8.91 -3.98 -7.94
N ALA A 21 -10.15 -3.51 -7.85
CA ALA A 21 -10.77 -3.12 -6.58
C ALA A 21 -10.83 -4.23 -5.53
N ASP A 22 -10.87 -5.48 -5.97
CA ASP A 22 -10.81 -6.69 -5.15
C ASP A 22 -9.37 -7.17 -4.89
N GLY A 23 -8.36 -6.40 -5.32
CA GLY A 23 -6.94 -6.67 -5.09
C GLY A 23 -6.39 -7.78 -5.98
N ILE A 24 -7.14 -8.22 -6.99
CA ILE A 24 -6.69 -9.27 -7.90
C ILE A 24 -5.49 -8.78 -8.71
N PHE A 25 -4.47 -9.64 -8.76
CA PHE A 25 -3.31 -9.57 -9.65
C PHE A 25 -3.07 -10.94 -10.27
N GLU A 26 -2.32 -10.97 -11.36
CA GLU A 26 -1.99 -12.19 -12.09
C GLU A 26 -0.50 -12.51 -11.98
N TYR A 27 -0.18 -13.79 -11.82
CA TYR A 27 1.19 -14.28 -11.74
C TYR A 27 1.25 -15.75 -12.20
N LYS A 28 2.42 -16.20 -12.63
CA LYS A 28 2.67 -17.64 -12.81
C LYS A 28 3.39 -18.20 -11.59
N ALA A 29 3.11 -19.46 -11.26
CA ALA A 29 3.74 -20.13 -10.12
C ALA A 29 5.27 -20.06 -10.21
N GLY A 30 5.90 -19.66 -9.10
CA GLY A 30 7.36 -19.49 -9.01
C GLY A 30 7.88 -18.14 -9.48
N GLU A 31 7.07 -17.29 -10.12
CA GLU A 31 7.49 -15.94 -10.49
C GLU A 31 7.49 -14.99 -9.27
N THR A 32 8.42 -14.04 -9.29
CA THR A 32 8.38 -12.88 -8.40
C THR A 32 7.46 -11.82 -8.98
N VAL A 33 6.59 -11.27 -8.13
CA VAL A 33 5.71 -10.15 -8.44
C VAL A 33 6.28 -8.91 -7.77
N THR A 34 6.55 -7.87 -8.56
CA THR A 34 6.93 -6.54 -8.06
C THR A 34 5.72 -5.63 -8.09
N PHE A 35 5.44 -4.96 -6.98
CA PHE A 35 4.37 -3.97 -6.86
C PHE A 35 4.95 -2.56 -6.85
N SER A 36 4.30 -1.66 -7.59
CA SER A 36 4.66 -0.25 -7.65
C SER A 36 3.43 0.66 -7.75
N LEU A 37 3.62 1.94 -7.48
CA LEU A 37 2.58 2.96 -7.55
C LEU A 37 3.12 4.17 -8.31
N GLY A 38 2.62 4.42 -9.52
CA GLY A 38 3.13 5.53 -10.34
C GLY A 38 4.62 5.40 -10.68
N GLY A 39 5.18 4.19 -10.66
CA GLY A 39 6.62 3.95 -10.84
C GLY A 39 7.43 3.98 -9.54
N LEU A 40 6.84 4.34 -8.40
CA LEU A 40 7.47 4.14 -7.08
C LEU A 40 7.37 2.66 -6.70
N GLU A 41 8.51 1.97 -6.60
CA GLU A 41 8.53 0.58 -6.14
C GLU A 41 8.14 0.48 -4.66
N LEU A 42 7.16 -0.38 -4.36
CA LEU A 42 6.74 -0.67 -2.98
C LEU A 42 7.46 -1.92 -2.44
N GLY A 43 7.78 -2.85 -3.33
CA GLY A 43 8.51 -4.07 -3.00
C GLY A 43 8.15 -5.22 -3.92
N SER A 44 8.64 -6.41 -3.58
CA SER A 44 8.43 -7.62 -4.37
C SER A 44 8.35 -8.87 -3.51
N ALA A 45 7.59 -9.86 -3.97
CA ALA A 45 7.43 -11.14 -3.29
C ALA A 45 7.25 -12.27 -4.31
N THR A 46 7.54 -13.51 -3.91
CA THR A 46 7.14 -14.68 -4.70
C THR A 46 5.61 -14.73 -4.81
N GLY A 47 5.11 -14.93 -6.02
CA GLY A 47 3.68 -14.97 -6.32
C GLY A 47 2.95 -16.04 -5.49
N LYS A 48 1.89 -15.62 -4.81
CA LYS A 48 1.01 -16.46 -3.98
C LYS A 48 -0.41 -15.87 -3.95
N PRO A 49 -1.44 -16.63 -3.54
CA PRO A 49 -2.83 -16.17 -3.61
C PRO A 49 -3.13 -14.88 -2.82
N VAL A 50 -2.40 -14.64 -1.73
CA VAL A 50 -2.53 -13.43 -0.92
C VAL A 50 -1.13 -12.88 -0.64
N ILE A 51 -0.86 -11.69 -1.14
CA ILE A 51 0.36 -10.92 -0.85
C ILE A 51 -0.01 -9.72 0.02
N THR A 52 0.71 -9.53 1.11
CA THR A 52 0.51 -8.45 2.07
C THR A 52 1.68 -7.46 2.00
N PRO A 53 1.54 -6.24 2.56
CA PRO A 53 2.67 -5.32 2.70
C PRO A 53 3.87 -5.92 3.43
N LEU A 54 3.66 -6.88 4.33
CA LEU A 54 4.74 -7.59 5.01
C LEU A 54 5.53 -8.49 4.05
N ASP A 55 4.87 -9.11 3.07
CA ASP A 55 5.50 -10.05 2.15
C ASP A 55 6.39 -9.37 1.12
N ILE A 56 6.03 -8.15 0.70
CA ILE A 56 6.75 -7.41 -0.35
C ILE A 56 8.00 -6.70 0.17
N VAL A 57 8.11 -6.53 1.49
CA VAL A 57 9.29 -5.92 2.11
C VAL A 57 10.28 -7.02 2.46
N LYS A 58 11.38 -7.03 1.71
CA LYS A 58 12.47 -7.99 1.93
C LYS A 58 13.02 -7.92 3.36
N ASP A 59 13.18 -9.09 3.96
CA ASP A 59 13.72 -9.30 5.31
C ASP A 59 12.89 -8.65 6.45
N ALA A 60 11.65 -8.23 6.17
CA ALA A 60 10.77 -7.71 7.21
C ALA A 60 10.42 -8.80 8.23
N LYS A 61 10.67 -8.51 9.51
CA LYS A 61 10.46 -9.46 10.60
C LYS A 61 9.05 -9.44 11.18
N GLY A 62 8.22 -8.49 10.76
CA GLY A 62 6.84 -8.36 11.22
C GLY A 62 6.21 -7.04 10.81
N ALA A 63 4.92 -6.89 11.14
CA ALA A 63 4.11 -5.70 10.83
C ALA A 63 4.59 -4.41 11.52
N ASN A 64 5.59 -4.49 12.40
CA ASN A 64 6.25 -3.36 13.04
C ASN A 64 7.54 -2.92 12.33
N ASP A 65 7.97 -3.60 11.26
CA ASP A 65 9.05 -3.12 10.41
C ASP A 65 8.68 -1.74 9.86
N GLN A 66 9.58 -0.77 10.01
CA GLN A 66 9.31 0.61 9.63
C GLN A 66 8.94 0.74 8.15
N ARG A 67 9.53 -0.05 7.26
CA ARG A 67 9.27 0.01 5.81
C ARG A 67 7.86 -0.46 5.52
N VAL A 68 7.44 -1.54 6.18
CA VAL A 68 6.07 -2.06 6.10
C VAL A 68 5.07 -1.01 6.58
N VAL A 69 5.32 -0.40 7.75
CA VAL A 69 4.44 0.65 8.29
C VAL A 69 4.39 1.85 7.34
N ASN A 70 5.51 2.29 6.78
CA ASN A 70 5.59 3.43 5.88
C ASN A 70 4.83 3.18 4.56
N ILE A 71 4.91 1.96 4.00
CA ILE A 71 4.08 1.56 2.85
C ILE A 71 2.60 1.63 3.23
N CYS A 72 2.19 1.08 4.38
CA CYS A 72 0.80 1.17 4.83
C CYS A 72 0.33 2.61 5.03
N VAL A 73 1.18 3.48 5.58
CA VAL A 73 0.88 4.92 5.72
C VAL A 73 0.62 5.55 4.36
N LEU A 74 1.47 5.29 3.36
CA LEU A 74 1.28 5.81 2.00
C LEU A 74 -0.05 5.32 1.40
N LEU A 75 -0.26 4.00 1.39
CA LEU A 75 -1.44 3.38 0.78
C LEU A 75 -2.75 3.87 1.42
N GLN A 76 -2.84 3.86 2.75
CA GLN A 76 -4.05 4.30 3.46
C GLN A 76 -4.28 5.82 3.40
N THR A 77 -3.23 6.61 3.16
CA THR A 77 -3.39 8.06 2.98
C THR A 77 -3.98 8.37 1.60
N LEU A 78 -3.53 7.64 0.57
CA LEU A 78 -3.93 7.84 -0.83
C LEU A 78 -5.24 7.15 -1.21
N ASP A 79 -5.76 6.31 -0.33
CA ASP A 79 -7.06 5.67 -0.46
C ASP A 79 -8.16 6.67 -0.83
N GLN A 80 -8.97 6.39 -1.84
CA GLN A 80 -9.86 7.39 -2.43
C GLN A 80 -10.85 7.98 -1.40
N ASP A 81 -11.43 7.15 -0.55
CA ASP A 81 -12.39 7.58 0.49
C ASP A 81 -11.76 7.75 1.88
N GLY A 82 -10.52 7.30 2.05
CA GLY A 82 -9.77 7.40 3.31
C GLY A 82 -10.18 6.37 4.37
N ASN A 83 -10.97 5.38 3.98
CA ASN A 83 -11.49 4.32 4.84
C ASN A 83 -10.93 2.93 4.44
N ALA A 84 -9.73 2.64 4.92
CA ALA A 84 -9.08 1.34 4.71
C ALA A 84 -9.88 0.11 5.21
N ASP A 85 -10.94 0.29 6.02
CA ASP A 85 -11.78 -0.81 6.53
C ASP A 85 -12.77 -1.37 5.48
N ASN A 86 -12.87 -0.76 4.29
CA ASN A 86 -13.72 -1.25 3.19
C ASN A 86 -12.94 -1.67 1.92
N GLY A 87 -11.62 -1.52 1.93
CA GLY A 87 -10.82 -1.51 0.71
C GLY A 87 -9.74 -0.45 0.81
N ILE A 88 -8.68 -0.57 0.03
CA ILE A 88 -7.88 0.59 -0.33
C ILE A 88 -7.99 0.72 -1.84
N MET A 89 -8.51 1.84 -2.33
CA MET A 89 -8.55 2.12 -3.75
C MET A 89 -7.70 3.35 -4.06
N ILE A 90 -6.63 3.18 -4.83
CA ILE A 90 -5.82 4.30 -5.30
C ILE A 90 -6.21 4.60 -6.74
N SER A 91 -6.74 5.81 -6.97
CA SER A 91 -7.14 6.21 -8.32
C SER A 91 -5.92 6.39 -9.24
N GLU A 92 -6.14 6.27 -10.55
CA GLU A 92 -5.09 6.54 -11.55
C GLU A 92 -4.48 7.94 -11.39
N LYS A 93 -5.30 8.92 -10.99
CA LYS A 93 -4.85 10.29 -10.74
C LYS A 93 -3.91 10.37 -9.54
N ALA A 94 -4.26 9.71 -8.42
CA ALA A 94 -3.38 9.65 -7.25
C ALA A 94 -2.06 8.91 -7.57
N ALA A 95 -2.13 7.80 -8.31
CA ALA A 95 -0.95 7.08 -8.78
C ALA A 95 -0.06 7.95 -9.68
N ALA A 96 -0.64 8.71 -10.61
CA ALA A 96 0.11 9.64 -11.45
C ALA A 96 0.82 10.74 -10.64
N PHE A 97 0.16 11.28 -9.61
CA PHE A 97 0.77 12.27 -8.71
C PHE A 97 1.93 11.67 -7.91
N VAL A 98 1.83 10.41 -7.48
CA VAL A 98 2.97 9.69 -6.86
C VAL A 98 4.14 9.60 -7.84
N GLY A 99 3.90 9.25 -9.10
CA GLY A 99 4.97 9.18 -10.10
C GLY A 99 5.61 10.54 -10.42
N GLN A 100 4.82 11.60 -10.43
CA GLN A 100 5.28 12.95 -10.75
C GLN A 100 6.03 13.60 -9.59
N TYR A 101 5.48 13.52 -8.37
CA TYR A 101 5.94 14.30 -7.21
C TYR A 101 6.59 13.43 -6.11
N GLY A 102 6.38 12.11 -6.14
CA GLY A 102 6.83 11.17 -5.10
C GLY A 102 8.20 10.52 -5.35
N LYS A 103 8.99 11.01 -6.32
CA LYS A 103 10.27 10.37 -6.74
C LYS A 103 11.30 10.18 -5.62
N ASN A 104 11.22 10.98 -4.56
CA ASN A 104 12.14 10.92 -3.42
C ASN A 104 11.52 10.30 -2.16
N ILE A 105 10.36 9.62 -2.29
CA ILE A 105 9.75 8.91 -1.17
C ILE A 105 10.71 7.83 -0.69
N ASN A 106 11.06 7.87 0.60
CA ASN A 106 12.00 6.92 1.19
C ASN A 106 11.35 6.13 2.35
N PHE A 107 11.03 4.86 2.08
CA PHE A 107 10.43 3.95 3.06
C PHE A 107 11.40 3.51 4.17
N ASP A 108 12.71 3.73 4.03
CA ASP A 108 13.73 3.41 5.06
C ASP A 108 13.85 4.50 6.14
N LYS A 109 13.06 5.57 6.05
CA LYS A 109 12.96 6.54 7.15
C LYS A 109 12.31 5.88 8.38
N SER A 110 12.70 6.35 9.57
CA SER A 110 11.95 6.01 10.78
C SER A 110 10.46 6.38 10.61
N VAL A 111 9.59 5.59 11.22
CA VAL A 111 8.13 5.76 11.12
C VAL A 111 7.68 7.21 11.41
N ARG A 112 8.29 7.86 12.40
CA ARG A 112 8.01 9.26 12.74
C ARG A 112 8.47 10.24 11.66
N ALA A 113 9.64 9.99 11.07
CA ALA A 113 10.21 10.86 10.03
C ALA A 113 9.51 10.68 8.68
N PHE A 114 9.02 9.49 8.36
CA PHE A 114 8.33 9.20 7.11
C PHE A 114 7.05 10.02 6.93
N SER A 115 6.31 10.28 8.02
CA SER A 115 5.16 11.18 7.95
C SER A 115 5.55 12.57 7.45
N PHE A 116 6.80 13.00 7.53
CA PHE A 116 7.30 14.28 7.03
C PHE A 116 8.27 14.12 5.85
N ASP A 117 8.26 12.94 5.20
CA ASP A 117 9.07 12.70 4.01
C ASP A 117 8.77 13.74 2.92
N GLY A 118 9.81 14.34 2.34
CA GLY A 118 9.66 15.43 1.39
C GLY A 118 8.88 15.02 0.14
N GLY A 119 9.18 13.86 -0.44
CA GLY A 119 8.48 13.36 -1.63
C GLY A 119 7.02 13.06 -1.32
N PHE A 120 6.74 12.45 -0.17
CA PHE A 120 5.37 12.16 0.23
C PHE A 120 4.57 13.43 0.52
N ARG A 121 5.20 14.42 1.18
CA ARG A 121 4.58 15.73 1.44
C ARG A 121 4.32 16.50 0.15
N SER A 122 5.20 16.43 -0.85
CA SER A 122 4.93 16.99 -2.17
C SER A 122 3.71 16.36 -2.82
N VAL A 123 3.59 15.02 -2.84
CA VAL A 123 2.39 14.34 -3.37
C VAL A 123 1.12 14.83 -2.67
N MET A 124 1.12 14.89 -1.34
CA MET A 124 -0.05 15.31 -0.57
C MET A 124 -0.40 16.79 -0.77
N ALA A 125 0.60 17.66 -0.87
CA ALA A 125 0.38 19.08 -1.13
C ALA A 125 -0.28 19.28 -2.49
N GLU A 126 0.21 18.60 -3.53
CA GLU A 126 -0.33 18.72 -4.88
C GLU A 126 -1.74 18.13 -4.99
N LEU A 127 -2.01 16.98 -4.36
CA LEU A 127 -3.36 16.40 -4.34
C LEU A 127 -4.36 17.29 -3.57
N ASN A 128 -3.93 17.88 -2.45
CA ASN A 128 -4.78 18.79 -1.68
C ASN A 128 -5.02 20.12 -2.42
N ASN A 129 -4.05 20.62 -3.19
CA ASN A 129 -4.17 21.87 -3.95
C ASN A 129 -5.23 21.81 -5.07
N ILE A 130 -5.62 20.60 -5.47
CA ILE A 130 -6.66 20.35 -6.48
C ILE A 130 -7.94 19.75 -5.86
N ASP A 131 -8.08 19.84 -4.53
CA ASP A 131 -9.22 19.29 -3.77
C ASP A 131 -9.50 17.81 -4.09
N PHE A 132 -8.44 17.02 -4.35
CA PHE A 132 -8.60 15.63 -4.79
C PHE A 132 -9.38 14.77 -3.77
N PHE A 133 -9.25 15.10 -2.48
CA PHE A 133 -9.92 14.42 -1.38
C PHE A 133 -11.19 15.16 -0.89
N GLY A 134 -11.66 16.17 -1.63
CA GLY A 134 -12.75 17.07 -1.25
C GLY A 134 -12.26 18.39 -0.65
N ASP A 135 -13.21 19.21 -0.18
CA ASP A 135 -12.99 20.59 0.28
C ASP A 135 -12.07 20.73 1.51
N VAL A 136 -11.85 19.63 2.23
CA VAL A 136 -10.97 19.59 3.40
C VAL A 136 -9.67 18.88 3.01
N PRO A 137 -8.52 19.58 3.07
CA PRO A 137 -7.22 18.97 2.81
C PRO A 137 -6.99 17.73 3.68
N ARG A 138 -6.56 16.65 3.03
CA ARG A 138 -6.26 15.40 3.72
C ARG A 138 -4.90 15.46 4.40
N ALA A 139 -4.86 15.05 5.66
CA ALA A 139 -3.63 14.82 6.40
C ALA A 139 -3.07 13.42 6.12
N VAL A 140 -1.74 13.28 6.24
CA VAL A 140 -1.06 11.98 6.23
C VAL A 140 -1.62 11.09 7.35
N LYS A 141 -1.91 9.83 7.04
CA LYS A 141 -2.41 8.84 8.01
C LYS A 141 -1.40 8.68 9.16
N PRO A 142 -1.84 8.73 10.43
CA PRO A 142 -0.95 8.48 11.55
C PRO A 142 -0.38 7.05 11.51
N PRO A 143 0.93 6.85 11.72
CA PRO A 143 1.52 5.52 11.54
C PRO A 143 0.98 4.43 12.46
N GLY A 144 0.66 4.77 13.71
CA GLY A 144 0.05 3.81 14.64
C GLY A 144 -1.33 3.32 14.16
N VAL A 145 -2.09 4.16 13.45
CA VAL A 145 -3.37 3.77 12.86
C VAL A 145 -3.14 2.83 11.68
N ALA A 146 -2.20 3.19 10.79
CA ALA A 146 -1.86 2.35 9.64
C ALA A 146 -1.33 0.97 10.05
N GLN A 147 -0.45 0.94 11.05
CA GLN A 147 0.08 -0.29 11.63
C GLN A 147 -1.01 -1.15 12.27
N LYS A 148 -1.90 -0.55 13.08
CA LYS A 148 -2.99 -1.28 13.74
C LYS A 148 -3.95 -1.90 12.74
N HIS A 149 -4.25 -1.17 11.66
CA HIS A 149 -5.06 -1.68 10.56
C HIS A 149 -4.39 -2.91 9.91
N LEU A 150 -3.11 -2.84 9.53
CA LEU A 150 -2.39 -4.00 8.99
C LEU A 150 -2.40 -5.19 9.96
N GLN A 151 -2.17 -4.96 11.25
CA GLN A 151 -2.18 -6.04 12.25
C GLN A 151 -3.54 -6.72 12.36
N ALA A 152 -4.63 -5.95 12.30
CA ALA A 152 -5.98 -6.50 12.25
C ALA A 152 -6.15 -7.37 11.00
N SER A 153 -5.68 -6.90 9.83
CA SER A 153 -5.76 -7.65 8.58
C SER A 153 -5.01 -8.96 8.59
N LEU A 154 -3.81 -8.97 9.15
CA LEU A 154 -3.03 -10.19 9.30
C LEU A 154 -3.71 -11.19 10.25
N ALA A 155 -4.32 -10.72 11.33
CA ALA A 155 -5.04 -11.58 12.27
C ALA A 155 -6.28 -12.24 11.63
N GLU A 156 -7.04 -11.50 10.81
CA GLU A 156 -8.19 -12.08 10.11
C GLU A 156 -7.79 -13.07 9.01
N LEU A 157 -6.70 -12.80 8.28
CA LEU A 157 -6.14 -13.75 7.31
C LEU A 157 -5.70 -15.05 7.99
N GLN A 158 -5.10 -14.97 9.17
CA GLN A 158 -4.72 -16.14 9.97
C GLN A 158 -5.95 -16.94 10.40
N LYS A 159 -7.00 -16.28 10.92
CA LYS A 159 -8.27 -16.96 11.29
C LYS A 159 -8.93 -17.67 10.11
N LYS A 160 -8.87 -17.09 8.89
CA LYS A 160 -9.41 -17.71 7.67
C LYS A 160 -8.56 -18.89 7.18
N ALA A 161 -7.26 -18.91 7.51
CA ALA A 161 -6.35 -19.99 7.15
C ALA A 161 -6.39 -21.17 8.12
N GLU A 162 -6.89 -20.98 9.35
CA GLU A 162 -7.11 -22.08 10.29
C GLU A 162 -8.26 -22.99 9.79
N PRO A 163 -8.04 -24.31 9.64
CA PRO A 163 -9.14 -25.22 9.35
C PRO A 163 -10.15 -25.16 10.48
N ALA A 164 -11.43 -24.95 10.16
CA ALA A 164 -12.51 -24.99 11.13
C ALA A 164 -12.37 -26.27 11.97
N LYS A 165 -12.03 -26.12 13.26
CA LYS A 165 -12.05 -27.22 14.21
C LYS A 165 -13.49 -27.75 14.24
N LYS A 166 -13.73 -28.88 13.59
CA LYS A 166 -14.95 -29.68 13.73
C LYS A 166 -14.98 -30.34 15.09
#